data_AF-A0A257AD90-F1
#
_entry.id   AF-A0A257AD90-F1
#
_cell.length_a   1.000
_cell.length_b   1.000
_cell.length_c   1.000
_cell.angle_alpha   90.00
_cell.angle_beta   90.00
_cell.angle_gamma   90.00
#
_symmetry.space_group_name_H-M   'P 1'
#
loop_
_entity.id
_entity.type
_entity.pdbx_description
1 polymer ?
#
loop_
_entity_poly.entity_id
_entity_poly.type
_entity_poly.pdbx_seq_one_letter_code
_entity_poly.pdbx_strand_id
1 'polypeptide(L)'
;MFYDIGLTYPEEDDPRELLREAKELGYKGIGFSSLGYPLPFKALIKACNKIGLDYVKRLDISSHNKVVIKEALRKYRREVEVIVVHPLSVEAARLAARDSRVDVLNFHLKPELFEPVEAKMMALNGKVLEVNLRELISNGATLRLIHLYRRMIYLAQSFKVEILISSGASKPIELRRPRDLASILLFLGFKGDFRRTLSEVPFRIVSTNRAKLSKRFVARGVWLADEGKI
;
A
#
# COMPACT_ATOMS: atom_id res chain seq x y z
N MET A 1 -7.46 0.84 -14.36
CA MET A 1 -6.10 0.24 -14.43
C MET A 1 -5.82 -0.31 -13.05
N PHE A 2 -5.72 -1.64 -12.88
CA PHE A 2 -5.62 -2.22 -11.54
C PHE A 2 -4.18 -2.33 -11.06
N TYR A 3 -4.00 -2.10 -9.76
CA TYR A 3 -2.72 -2.15 -9.07
C TYR A 3 -2.81 -3.12 -7.88
N ASP A 4 -1.76 -3.90 -7.68
CA ASP A 4 -1.52 -4.59 -6.40
C ASP A 4 -0.15 -4.16 -5.85
N ILE A 5 -0.16 -3.14 -5.00
CA ILE A 5 1.07 -2.55 -4.47
C ILE A 5 1.51 -3.18 -3.14
N GLY A 6 0.93 -4.30 -2.72
CA GLY A 6 1.25 -4.95 -1.45
C GLY A 6 1.50 -6.44 -1.58
N LEU A 7 2.09 -6.88 -2.68
CA LEU A 7 2.60 -8.25 -2.83
C LEU A 7 3.71 -8.51 -1.81
N THR A 8 3.86 -9.74 -1.35
CA THR A 8 5.00 -10.11 -0.51
C THR A 8 6.17 -10.47 -1.41
N TYR A 9 7.35 -9.92 -1.15
CA TYR A 9 8.55 -10.31 -1.90
C TYR A 9 8.90 -11.78 -1.63
N PRO A 10 9.02 -12.64 -2.65
CA PRO A 10 9.49 -14.01 -2.46
C PRO A 10 11.01 -13.98 -2.25
N GLU A 11 11.46 -14.17 -1.01
CA GLU A 11 12.90 -14.11 -0.68
C GLU A 11 13.70 -15.27 -1.28
N GLU A 12 13.10 -16.46 -1.30
CA GLU A 12 13.75 -17.70 -1.74
C GLU A 12 13.40 -18.09 -3.19
N ASP A 13 12.31 -17.52 -3.75
CA ASP A 13 11.82 -17.85 -5.09
C ASP A 13 12.05 -16.71 -6.10
N ASP A 14 12.11 -17.07 -7.37
CA ASP A 14 12.19 -16.08 -8.45
C ASP A 14 10.83 -15.36 -8.63
N PRO A 15 10.76 -14.01 -8.48
CA PRO A 15 9.50 -13.29 -8.63
C PRO A 15 8.95 -13.32 -10.06
N ARG A 16 9.70 -13.78 -11.07
CA ARG A 16 9.26 -13.76 -12.48
C ARG A 16 7.95 -14.49 -12.73
N GLU A 17 7.70 -15.62 -12.09
CA GLU A 17 6.43 -16.33 -12.25
C GLU A 17 5.26 -15.55 -11.65
N LEU A 18 5.45 -15.01 -10.44
CA LEU A 18 4.47 -14.16 -9.78
C LEU A 18 4.13 -12.92 -10.62
N LEU A 19 5.14 -12.31 -11.24
CA LEU A 19 4.97 -11.16 -12.13
C LEU A 19 4.19 -11.51 -13.41
N ARG A 20 4.45 -12.68 -14.02
CA ARG A 20 3.70 -13.15 -15.20
C ARG A 20 2.24 -13.40 -14.84
N GLU A 21 1.99 -14.11 -13.74
CA GLU A 21 0.63 -14.37 -13.26
C GLU A 21 -0.12 -13.05 -12.97
N ALA A 22 0.51 -12.09 -12.31
CA ALA A 22 -0.10 -10.77 -12.07
C ALA A 22 -0.48 -10.07 -13.39
N LYS A 23 0.37 -10.17 -14.43
CA LYS A 23 0.06 -9.60 -15.74
C LYS A 23 -1.14 -10.29 -16.40
N GLU A 24 -1.20 -11.61 -16.34
CA GLU A 24 -2.30 -12.42 -16.91
C GLU A 24 -3.64 -12.18 -16.20
N LEU A 25 -3.60 -11.95 -14.88
CA LEU A 25 -4.78 -11.58 -14.08
C LEU A 25 -5.28 -10.14 -14.33
N GLY A 26 -4.57 -9.37 -15.15
CA GLY A 26 -4.99 -8.04 -15.61
C GLY A 26 -4.45 -6.88 -14.78
N TYR A 27 -3.49 -7.11 -13.89
CA TYR A 27 -2.78 -6.03 -13.21
C TYR A 27 -1.92 -5.24 -14.21
N LYS A 28 -1.78 -3.95 -13.94
CA LYS A 28 -0.97 -3.04 -14.76
C LYS A 28 0.18 -2.43 -13.97
N GLY A 29 0.05 -2.35 -12.65
CA GLY A 29 1.18 -2.05 -11.79
C GLY A 29 1.18 -2.90 -10.53
N ILE A 30 2.37 -3.14 -10.01
CA ILE A 30 2.60 -3.98 -8.84
C ILE A 30 3.67 -3.37 -7.95
N GLY A 31 3.66 -3.72 -6.67
CA GLY A 31 4.68 -3.32 -5.71
C GLY A 31 4.86 -4.39 -4.66
N PHE A 32 6.11 -4.60 -4.23
CA PHE A 32 6.42 -5.52 -3.16
C PHE A 32 6.51 -4.80 -1.82
N SER A 33 5.79 -5.31 -0.84
CA SER A 33 6.02 -5.10 0.57
C SER A 33 7.28 -5.84 0.97
N SER A 34 8.15 -5.14 1.68
CA SER A 34 9.28 -5.74 2.38
C SER A 34 9.34 -5.15 3.77
N LEU A 35 8.86 -5.92 4.76
CA LEU A 35 8.90 -5.57 6.17
C LEU A 35 10.35 -5.60 6.68
N GLY A 36 11.15 -4.62 6.27
CA GLY A 36 12.50 -4.41 6.78
C GLY A 36 13.65 -4.90 5.89
N TYR A 37 13.41 -5.39 4.68
CA TYR A 37 14.49 -5.80 3.77
C TYR A 37 14.67 -4.83 2.60
N PRO A 38 15.93 -4.54 2.22
CA PRO A 38 16.19 -3.75 1.02
C PRO A 38 15.78 -4.55 -0.22
N LEU A 39 14.81 -4.03 -0.97
CA LEU A 39 14.39 -4.64 -2.23
C LEU A 39 15.34 -4.29 -3.38
N PRO A 40 15.61 -5.21 -4.32
CA PRO A 40 16.46 -4.97 -5.48
C PRO A 40 15.68 -4.19 -6.57
N PHE A 41 15.33 -2.93 -6.29
CA PHE A 41 14.44 -2.11 -7.15
C PHE A 41 14.88 -2.07 -8.62
N LYS A 42 16.19 -1.97 -8.91
CA LYS A 42 16.69 -1.96 -10.29
C LYS A 42 16.34 -3.24 -11.06
N ALA A 43 16.49 -4.40 -10.42
CA ALA A 43 16.19 -5.70 -11.03
C ALA A 43 14.67 -5.86 -11.22
N LEU A 44 13.89 -5.47 -10.22
CA LEU A 44 12.42 -5.55 -10.25
C LEU A 44 11.81 -4.65 -11.31
N ILE A 45 12.28 -3.40 -11.44
CA ILE A 45 11.86 -2.49 -12.51
C ILE A 45 12.17 -3.09 -13.88
N LYS A 46 13.38 -3.63 -14.08
CA LYS A 46 13.78 -4.26 -15.34
C LYS A 46 12.90 -5.47 -15.66
N ALA A 47 12.59 -6.30 -14.67
CA ALA A 47 11.74 -7.48 -14.84
C ALA A 47 10.30 -7.09 -15.20
N CYS A 48 9.71 -6.11 -14.50
CA CYS A 48 8.35 -5.65 -14.76
C CYS A 48 8.22 -4.98 -16.14
N ASN A 49 9.18 -4.12 -16.51
CA ASN A 49 9.16 -3.44 -17.81
C ASN A 49 9.18 -4.43 -18.99
N LYS A 50 9.93 -5.54 -18.87
CA LYS A 50 9.99 -6.59 -19.91
C LYS A 50 8.64 -7.23 -20.22
N ILE A 51 7.71 -7.23 -19.27
CA ILE A 51 6.36 -7.81 -19.43
C ILE A 51 5.26 -6.74 -19.41
N GLY A 52 5.65 -5.46 -19.47
CA GLY A 52 4.73 -4.32 -19.47
C GLY A 52 3.94 -4.17 -18.18
N LEU A 53 4.56 -4.41 -17.02
CA LEU A 53 4.06 -4.03 -15.71
C LEU A 53 4.78 -2.77 -15.21
N ASP A 54 4.02 -1.89 -14.57
CA ASP A 54 4.53 -0.72 -13.86
C ASP A 54 4.99 -1.12 -12.44
N TYR A 55 6.29 -1.08 -12.17
CA TYR A 55 6.80 -1.39 -10.83
C TYR A 55 6.73 -0.17 -9.90
N VAL A 56 6.09 -0.36 -8.75
CA VAL A 56 5.96 0.66 -7.70
C VAL A 56 7.00 0.44 -6.60
N LYS A 57 7.85 1.43 -6.37
CA LYS A 57 8.82 1.42 -5.26
C LYS A 57 8.10 1.69 -3.96
N ARG A 58 7.86 0.63 -3.19
CA ARG A 58 7.24 0.65 -1.86
C ARG A 58 8.29 0.40 -0.76
N LEU A 59 8.10 1.04 0.39
CA LEU A 59 8.82 0.77 1.63
C LEU A 59 7.81 0.54 2.76
N ASP A 60 8.02 -0.50 3.54
CA ASP A 60 7.25 -0.80 4.74
C ASP A 60 8.10 -0.55 5.98
N ILE A 61 7.54 0.19 6.94
CA ILE A 61 8.19 0.50 8.22
C ILE A 61 7.32 -0.08 9.34
N SER A 62 7.87 -1.04 10.10
CA SER A 62 7.22 -1.59 11.29
C SER A 62 7.97 -1.16 12.54
N SER A 63 7.29 -0.45 13.46
CA SER A 63 7.94 0.00 14.70
C SER A 63 6.95 0.46 15.77
N HIS A 64 7.33 0.31 17.03
CA HIS A 64 6.69 0.96 18.18
C HIS A 64 7.30 2.35 18.47
N ASN A 65 8.45 2.66 17.89
CA ASN A 65 9.26 3.84 18.22
C ASN A 65 9.11 4.96 17.17
N LYS A 66 8.63 6.12 17.62
CA LYS A 66 8.45 7.34 16.80
C LYS A 66 9.76 7.84 16.18
N VAL A 67 10.90 7.66 16.86
CA VAL A 67 12.22 8.10 16.38
C VAL A 67 12.62 7.29 15.15
N VAL A 68 12.55 5.96 15.25
CA VAL A 68 12.86 5.03 14.16
C VAL A 68 12.01 5.32 12.92
N ILE A 69 10.70 5.54 13.11
CA ILE A 69 9.81 5.92 12.00
C ILE A 69 10.27 7.24 11.36
N LYS A 70 10.54 8.28 12.17
CA LYS A 70 10.97 9.59 11.65
C LYS A 70 12.29 9.53 10.89
N GLU A 71 13.24 8.74 11.37
CA GLU A 71 14.54 8.53 10.73
C GLU A 71 14.38 7.84 9.37
N ALA A 72 13.64 6.74 9.32
CA ALA A 72 13.33 6.06 8.07
C ALA A 72 12.60 6.98 7.08
N LEU A 73 11.63 7.78 7.55
CA LEU A 73 10.95 8.77 6.71
C LEU A 73 11.87 9.88 6.20
N ARG A 74 12.88 10.30 6.97
CA ARG A 74 13.87 11.30 6.51
C ARG A 74 14.77 10.71 5.43
N LYS A 75 15.20 9.47 5.63
CA LYS A 75 16.10 8.76 4.73
C LYS A 75 15.43 8.43 3.40
N TYR A 76 14.30 7.74 3.43
CA TYR A 76 13.78 7.07 2.24
C TYR A 76 12.70 7.83 1.48
N ARG A 77 12.12 8.92 2.02
CA ARG A 77 10.96 9.57 1.38
C ARG A 77 11.23 10.07 -0.04
N ARG A 78 12.48 10.42 -0.34
CA ARG A 78 12.94 10.87 -1.67
C ARG A 78 13.44 9.73 -2.57
N GLU A 79 13.36 8.49 -2.10
CA GLU A 79 13.84 7.31 -2.84
C GLU A 79 12.70 6.40 -3.30
N VAL A 80 11.59 6.37 -2.56
CA VAL A 80 10.44 5.50 -2.81
C VAL A 80 9.15 6.28 -3.10
N GLU A 81 8.24 5.62 -3.80
CA GLU A 81 6.97 6.19 -4.27
C GLU A 81 5.85 6.01 -3.26
N VAL A 82 5.90 4.95 -2.45
CA VAL A 82 4.90 4.66 -1.42
C VAL A 82 5.61 4.29 -0.12
N ILE A 83 5.23 4.94 0.99
CA ILE A 83 5.61 4.53 2.33
C ILE A 83 4.39 4.03 3.09
N VAL A 84 4.48 2.79 3.56
CA VAL A 84 3.50 2.13 4.42
C VAL A 84 4.07 2.02 5.83
N VAL A 85 3.27 2.38 6.84
CA VAL A 85 3.64 2.17 8.25
C VAL A 85 2.76 1.11 8.87
N HIS A 86 3.40 0.14 9.53
CA HIS A 86 2.79 -0.87 10.38
C HIS A 86 3.06 -0.48 11.85
N PRO A 87 2.18 0.31 12.47
CA PRO A 87 2.44 0.79 13.82
C PRO A 87 2.32 -0.36 14.84
N LEU A 88 3.24 -0.39 15.81
CA LEU A 88 3.23 -1.37 16.91
C LEU A 88 2.87 -0.75 18.26
N SER A 89 2.51 0.54 18.29
CA SER A 89 2.05 1.29 19.47
C SER A 89 1.07 2.39 19.07
N VAL A 90 0.28 2.89 20.03
CA VAL A 90 -0.66 4.01 19.81
C VAL A 90 0.09 5.26 19.37
N GLU A 91 1.26 5.53 19.96
CA GLU A 91 2.10 6.67 19.61
C GLU A 91 2.63 6.58 18.18
N ALA A 92 3.02 5.39 17.74
CA ALA A 92 3.45 5.14 16.37
C ALA A 92 2.28 5.31 15.38
N ALA A 93 1.09 4.78 15.69
CA ALA A 93 -0.11 4.92 14.87
C ALA A 93 -0.49 6.39 14.68
N ARG A 94 -0.53 7.16 15.77
CA ARG A 94 -0.85 8.60 15.74
C ARG A 94 0.22 9.43 15.03
N LEU A 95 1.50 9.07 15.14
CA LEU A 95 2.56 9.71 14.35
C LEU A 95 2.33 9.45 12.86
N ALA A 96 2.14 8.19 12.48
CA ALA A 96 1.94 7.78 11.09
C ALA A 96 0.69 8.41 10.47
N ALA A 97 -0.39 8.52 11.25
CA ALA A 97 -1.63 9.15 10.81
C ALA A 97 -1.47 10.65 10.52
N ARG A 98 -0.50 11.35 11.13
CA ARG A 98 -0.27 12.81 10.94
C ARG A 98 0.86 13.15 9.99
N ASP A 99 1.94 12.36 9.97
CA ASP A 99 3.14 12.73 9.23
C ASP A 99 2.88 12.70 7.72
N SER A 100 3.07 13.83 7.04
CA SER A 100 2.77 14.00 5.61
C SER A 100 3.59 13.10 4.67
N ARG A 101 4.67 12.48 5.19
CA ARG A 101 5.55 11.58 4.44
C ARG A 101 5.08 10.13 4.44
N VAL A 102 4.13 9.78 5.31
CA VAL A 102 3.45 8.48 5.31
C VAL A 102 2.26 8.53 4.37
N ASP A 103 2.12 7.55 3.49
CA ASP A 103 1.02 7.52 2.52
C ASP A 103 -0.09 6.57 2.99
N VAL A 104 0.30 5.40 3.52
CA VAL A 104 -0.61 4.30 3.86
C VAL A 104 -0.30 3.79 5.28
N LEU A 105 -1.34 3.42 6.03
CA LEU A 105 -1.21 2.68 7.28
C LEU A 105 -1.77 1.27 7.11
N ASN A 106 -1.10 0.30 7.72
CA ASN A 106 -1.50 -1.09 7.75
C ASN A 106 -1.49 -1.58 9.20
N PHE A 107 -2.61 -2.10 9.68
CA PHE A 107 -2.77 -2.48 11.08
C PHE A 107 -2.76 -3.99 11.31
N HIS A 108 -2.38 -4.81 10.31
CA HIS A 108 -2.48 -6.28 10.44
C HIS A 108 -1.65 -6.87 11.57
N LEU A 109 -0.48 -6.28 11.86
CA LEU A 109 0.36 -6.72 13.00
C LEU A 109 -0.26 -6.37 14.37
N LYS A 110 -1.09 -5.33 14.42
CA LYS A 110 -1.73 -4.80 15.63
C LYS A 110 -3.13 -4.22 15.34
N PRO A 111 -4.14 -5.07 15.01
CA PRO A 111 -5.46 -4.59 14.61
C PRO A 111 -6.20 -3.82 15.71
N GLU A 112 -5.85 -4.05 16.97
CA GLU A 112 -6.35 -3.34 18.14
C GLU A 112 -5.97 -1.86 18.16
N LEU A 113 -4.96 -1.44 17.39
CA LEU A 113 -4.56 -0.03 17.31
C LEU A 113 -5.44 0.80 16.36
N PHE A 114 -6.21 0.15 15.48
CA PHE A 114 -7.14 0.87 14.61
C PHE A 114 -8.46 1.10 15.32
N GLU A 115 -8.52 2.20 16.06
CA GLU A 115 -9.68 2.68 16.82
C GLU A 115 -10.28 3.95 16.18
N PRO A 116 -11.48 4.41 16.60
CA PRO A 116 -12.12 5.63 16.08
C PRO A 116 -11.22 6.87 16.02
N VAL A 117 -10.32 7.04 17.00
CA VAL A 117 -9.41 8.19 17.07
C VAL A 117 -8.40 8.13 15.90
N GLU A 118 -7.78 6.98 15.69
CA GLU A 118 -6.82 6.75 14.61
C GLU A 118 -7.49 6.84 13.25
N ALA A 119 -8.70 6.29 13.09
CA ALA A 119 -9.49 6.42 11.86
C ALA A 119 -9.82 7.89 11.55
N LYS A 120 -10.27 8.67 12.53
CA LYS A 120 -10.53 10.10 12.37
C LYS A 120 -9.26 10.87 11.98
N MET A 121 -8.13 10.58 12.63
CA MET A 121 -6.85 11.21 12.30
C MET A 121 -6.38 10.88 10.88
N MET A 122 -6.53 9.63 10.45
CA MET A 122 -6.21 9.21 9.09
C MET A 122 -7.06 9.96 8.06
N ALA A 123 -8.37 10.03 8.27
CA ALA A 123 -9.29 10.75 7.37
C ALA A 123 -8.92 12.23 7.24
N LEU A 124 -8.67 12.92 8.37
CA LEU A 124 -8.30 14.34 8.39
C LEU A 124 -6.99 14.63 7.65
N ASN A 125 -6.03 13.70 7.68
CA ASN A 125 -4.72 13.87 7.07
C ASN A 125 -4.57 13.18 5.71
N GLY A 126 -5.69 12.72 5.13
CA GLY A 126 -5.71 12.05 3.82
C GLY A 126 -4.88 10.77 3.76
N LYS A 127 -4.80 10.02 4.87
CA LYS A 127 -4.13 8.71 4.92
C LYS A 127 -5.06 7.62 4.42
N VAL A 128 -4.45 6.60 3.84
CA VAL A 128 -5.15 5.43 3.32
C VAL A 128 -4.94 4.24 4.25
N LEU A 129 -5.99 3.48 4.49
CA LEU A 129 -5.91 2.19 5.18
C LEU A 129 -5.63 1.09 4.14
N GLU A 130 -4.54 0.36 4.30
CA GLU A 130 -4.33 -0.88 3.56
C GLU A 130 -5.04 -2.05 4.25
N VAL A 131 -5.88 -2.74 3.48
CA VAL A 131 -6.47 -4.02 3.83
C VAL A 131 -5.78 -5.08 2.96
N ASN A 132 -4.63 -5.56 3.43
CA ASN A 132 -3.94 -6.71 2.85
C ASN A 132 -4.72 -8.00 3.13
N LEU A 133 -4.90 -8.89 2.16
CA LEU A 133 -5.74 -10.09 2.28
C LEU A 133 -4.96 -11.40 2.49
N ARG A 134 -3.64 -11.34 2.69
CA ARG A 134 -2.77 -12.52 2.77
C ARG A 134 -3.24 -13.54 3.79
N GLU A 135 -3.54 -13.09 5.01
CA GLU A 135 -3.96 -13.98 6.09
C GLU A 135 -5.24 -14.75 5.75
N LEU A 136 -6.17 -14.11 5.03
CA LEU A 136 -7.41 -14.76 4.59
C LEU A 136 -7.17 -15.76 3.45
N ILE A 137 -6.24 -15.46 2.55
CA ILE A 137 -5.97 -16.26 1.34
C ILE A 137 -5.05 -17.45 1.65
N SER A 138 -3.94 -17.21 2.35
CA SER A 138 -2.87 -18.19 2.58
C SER A 138 -3.11 -19.06 3.82
N ASN A 139 -3.63 -18.47 4.91
CA ASN A 139 -3.75 -19.16 6.21
C ASN A 139 -5.19 -19.62 6.51
N GLY A 140 -6.14 -19.26 5.65
CA GLY A 140 -7.56 -19.58 5.82
C GLY A 140 -8.30 -18.60 6.72
N ALA A 141 -9.63 -18.52 6.51
CA ALA A 141 -10.47 -17.55 7.18
C ALA A 141 -11.05 -18.09 8.48
N THR A 142 -10.45 -17.73 9.63
CA THR A 142 -11.08 -17.97 10.94
C THR A 142 -12.15 -16.92 11.24
N LEU A 143 -13.16 -17.27 12.06
CA LEU A 143 -14.20 -16.32 12.48
C LEU A 143 -13.60 -15.06 13.14
N ARG A 144 -12.55 -15.23 13.96
CA ARG A 144 -11.83 -14.13 14.59
C ARG A 144 -11.19 -13.21 13.54
N LEU A 145 -10.50 -13.78 12.55
CA LEU A 145 -9.87 -13.02 11.48
C LEU A 145 -10.91 -12.23 10.67
N ILE A 146 -11.99 -12.89 10.23
CA ILE A 146 -13.10 -12.24 9.52
C ILE A 146 -13.67 -11.08 10.35
N HIS A 147 -13.89 -11.28 11.65
CA HIS A 147 -14.38 -10.23 12.54
C HIS A 147 -13.43 -9.02 12.58
N LEU A 148 -12.11 -9.24 12.67
CA LEU A 148 -11.11 -8.17 12.68
C LEU A 148 -11.15 -7.34 11.39
N TYR A 149 -11.17 -7.99 10.22
CA TYR A 149 -11.26 -7.30 8.93
C TYR A 149 -12.56 -6.50 8.81
N ARG A 150 -13.70 -7.11 9.18
CA ARG A 150 -15.02 -6.43 9.17
C ARG A 150 -15.02 -5.20 10.09
N ARG A 151 -14.42 -5.30 11.28
CA ARG A 151 -14.27 -4.17 12.21
C ARG A 151 -13.43 -3.04 11.59
N MET A 152 -12.29 -3.38 10.99
CA MET A 152 -11.43 -2.39 10.32
C MET A 152 -12.14 -1.70 9.15
N ILE A 153 -12.80 -2.47 8.28
CA ILE A 153 -13.56 -1.93 7.14
C ILE A 153 -14.72 -1.06 7.63
N TYR A 154 -15.45 -1.49 8.66
CA TYR A 154 -16.53 -0.71 9.27
C TYR A 154 -16.04 0.65 9.79
N LEU A 155 -14.94 0.67 10.55
CA LEU A 155 -14.37 1.92 11.07
C LEU A 155 -13.88 2.82 9.93
N ALA A 156 -13.17 2.28 8.94
CA ALA A 156 -12.70 3.05 7.81
C ALA A 156 -13.86 3.72 7.05
N GLN A 157 -14.93 2.98 6.76
CA GLN A 157 -16.13 3.53 6.12
C GLN A 157 -16.83 4.58 7.00
N SER A 158 -16.96 4.33 8.30
CA SER A 158 -17.62 5.24 9.24
C SER A 158 -16.93 6.59 9.34
N PHE A 159 -15.59 6.59 9.28
CA PHE A 159 -14.78 7.81 9.35
C PHE A 159 -14.34 8.35 7.98
N LYS A 160 -14.80 7.74 6.88
CA LYS A 160 -14.43 8.11 5.49
C LYS A 160 -12.93 8.03 5.21
N VAL A 161 -12.25 7.07 5.83
CA VAL A 161 -10.86 6.71 5.49
C VAL A 161 -10.90 5.93 4.17
N GLU A 162 -10.12 6.37 3.18
CA GLU A 162 -9.99 5.62 1.93
C GLU A 162 -9.30 4.27 2.20
N ILE A 163 -9.78 3.23 1.51
CA ILE A 163 -9.26 1.88 1.60
C ILE A 163 -8.46 1.55 0.34
N LEU A 164 -7.30 0.93 0.52
CA LEU A 164 -6.52 0.28 -0.51
C LEU A 164 -6.47 -1.21 -0.21
N ILE A 165 -6.61 -2.06 -1.23
CA ILE A 165 -6.52 -3.51 -1.07
C ILE A 165 -5.25 -4.02 -1.71
N SER A 166 -4.63 -4.98 -1.06
CA SER A 166 -3.53 -5.77 -1.61
C SER A 166 -3.78 -7.25 -1.38
N SER A 167 -3.35 -8.10 -2.32
CA SER A 167 -3.47 -9.55 -2.12
C SER A 167 -2.52 -10.06 -1.04
N GLY A 168 -1.34 -9.44 -0.93
CA GLY A 168 -0.27 -9.95 -0.07
C GLY A 168 0.36 -11.25 -0.56
N ALA A 169 0.04 -11.67 -1.79
CA ALA A 169 0.57 -12.89 -2.38
C ALA A 169 2.10 -12.86 -2.45
N SER A 170 2.70 -13.97 -2.02
CA SER A 170 4.11 -14.32 -2.23
C SER A 170 4.29 -15.31 -3.37
N LYS A 171 3.24 -16.07 -3.70
CA LYS A 171 3.25 -17.13 -4.71
C LYS A 171 2.17 -16.89 -5.78
N PRO A 172 2.38 -17.33 -7.03
CA PRO A 172 1.39 -17.18 -8.11
C PRO A 172 -0.02 -17.66 -7.73
N ILE A 173 -0.12 -18.81 -7.07
CA ILE A 173 -1.39 -19.42 -6.67
C ILE A 173 -2.19 -18.60 -5.63
N GLU A 174 -1.53 -17.67 -4.93
CA GLU A 174 -2.15 -16.78 -3.95
C GLU A 174 -2.73 -15.52 -4.61
N LEU A 175 -2.33 -15.20 -5.84
CA LEU A 175 -2.89 -14.08 -6.57
C LEU A 175 -4.35 -14.30 -6.92
N ARG A 176 -5.10 -13.20 -7.01
CA ARG A 176 -6.51 -13.19 -7.37
C ARG A 176 -6.75 -12.08 -8.37
N ARG A 177 -7.74 -12.23 -9.26
CA ARG A 177 -8.10 -11.14 -10.19
C ARG A 177 -8.67 -9.98 -9.36
N PRO A 178 -8.56 -8.72 -9.84
CA PRO A 178 -9.12 -7.57 -9.15
C PRO A 178 -10.61 -7.73 -8.78
N ARG A 179 -11.39 -8.38 -9.66
CA ARG A 179 -12.81 -8.69 -9.41
C ARG A 179 -13.02 -9.68 -8.24
N ASP A 180 -12.12 -10.63 -8.06
CA ASP A 180 -12.23 -11.64 -6.99
C ASP A 180 -11.86 -11.00 -5.65
N LEU A 181 -10.87 -10.09 -5.64
CA LEU A 181 -10.55 -9.26 -4.47
C LEU A 181 -11.74 -8.37 -4.07
N ALA A 182 -12.45 -7.81 -5.05
CA ALA A 182 -13.67 -7.05 -4.80
C ALA A 182 -14.77 -7.92 -4.14
N SER A 183 -14.94 -9.16 -4.58
CA SER A 183 -15.89 -10.11 -3.96
C SER A 183 -15.52 -10.43 -2.50
N ILE A 184 -14.23 -10.63 -2.20
CA ILE A 184 -13.77 -10.84 -0.82
C ILE A 184 -14.07 -9.60 0.03
N LEU A 185 -13.79 -8.41 -0.49
CA LEU A 185 -14.03 -7.18 0.22
C LEU A 185 -15.54 -6.93 0.49
N LEU A 186 -16.39 -7.28 -0.49
CA LEU A 186 -17.86 -7.24 -0.32
C LEU A 186 -18.29 -8.18 0.81
N PHE A 187 -17.74 -9.40 0.86
CA PHE A 187 -18.00 -10.36 1.94
C PHE A 187 -17.57 -9.82 3.31
N LEU A 188 -16.47 -9.07 3.36
CA LEU A 188 -15.98 -8.39 4.57
C LEU A 188 -16.76 -7.11 4.90
N GLY A 189 -17.87 -6.82 4.22
CA GLY A 189 -18.80 -5.76 4.57
C GLY A 189 -18.47 -4.38 4.00
N PHE A 190 -17.59 -4.30 3.00
CA PHE A 190 -17.39 -3.05 2.26
C PHE A 190 -18.57 -2.79 1.32
N LYS A 191 -19.03 -1.54 1.31
CA LYS A 191 -20.17 -1.05 0.54
C LYS A 191 -19.81 0.12 -0.39
N GLY A 192 -18.53 0.48 -0.45
CA GLY A 192 -18.05 1.57 -1.28
C GLY A 192 -17.73 1.14 -2.72
N ASP A 193 -17.00 2.00 -3.43
CA ASP A 193 -16.56 1.71 -4.80
C ASP A 193 -15.30 0.85 -4.83
N PHE A 194 -15.44 -0.41 -5.26
CA PHE A 194 -14.34 -1.36 -5.40
C PHE A 194 -13.28 -0.92 -6.43
N ARG A 195 -13.68 -0.17 -7.46
CA ARG A 195 -12.75 0.36 -8.44
C ARG A 195 -11.82 1.37 -7.80
N ARG A 196 -12.32 2.17 -6.85
CA ARG A 196 -11.47 3.11 -6.10
C ARG A 196 -10.38 2.40 -5.32
N THR A 197 -10.70 1.30 -4.63
CA THR A 197 -9.74 0.61 -3.74
C THR A 197 -8.60 -0.10 -4.48
N LEU A 198 -8.86 -0.59 -5.70
CA LEU A 198 -7.91 -1.38 -6.50
C LEU A 198 -7.29 -0.62 -7.69
N SER A 199 -7.89 0.50 -8.10
CA SER A 199 -7.44 1.29 -9.26
C SER A 199 -7.13 2.73 -8.87
N GLU A 200 -8.11 3.51 -8.43
CA GLU A 200 -7.97 4.97 -8.36
C GLU A 200 -7.10 5.43 -7.19
N VAL A 201 -7.30 4.87 -6.00
CA VAL A 201 -6.51 5.18 -4.80
C VAL A 201 -5.04 4.82 -5.01
N PRO A 202 -4.66 3.57 -5.36
CA PRO A 202 -3.25 3.25 -5.59
C PRO A 202 -2.64 4.10 -6.72
N PHE A 203 -3.33 4.26 -7.84
CA PHE A 203 -2.85 5.10 -8.94
C PHE A 203 -2.62 6.55 -8.51
N ARG A 204 -3.55 7.16 -7.75
CA ARG A 204 -3.42 8.53 -7.25
C ARG A 204 -2.23 8.68 -6.31
N ILE A 205 -2.02 7.76 -5.38
CA ILE A 205 -0.87 7.79 -4.46
C ILE A 205 0.43 7.75 -5.28
N VAL A 206 0.55 6.75 -6.17
CA VAL A 206 1.76 6.51 -6.97
C VAL A 206 2.05 7.70 -7.90
N SER A 207 1.08 8.15 -8.68
CA SER A 207 1.25 9.28 -9.61
C SER A 207 1.63 10.58 -8.89
N THR A 208 0.93 10.90 -7.80
CA THR A 208 1.22 12.08 -6.99
C THR A 208 2.64 12.04 -6.42
N ASN A 209 3.07 10.89 -5.93
CA ASN A 209 4.37 10.74 -5.31
C ASN A 209 5.51 10.69 -6.33
N ARG A 210 5.31 10.06 -7.49
CA ARG A 210 6.25 10.15 -8.62
C ARG A 210 6.45 11.58 -9.08
N ALA A 211 5.38 12.37 -9.15
CA ALA A 211 5.50 13.79 -9.47
C ALA A 211 6.35 14.52 -8.43
N LYS A 212 6.13 14.29 -7.13
CA LYS A 212 6.96 14.86 -6.03
C LYS A 212 8.42 14.41 -6.05
N LEU A 213 8.73 13.24 -6.61
CA LEU A 213 10.10 12.74 -6.77
C LEU A 213 10.79 13.29 -8.02
N SER A 214 10.04 13.89 -8.95
CA SER A 214 10.63 14.49 -10.14
C SER A 214 11.50 15.68 -9.77
N LYS A 215 12.56 15.93 -10.56
CA LYS A 215 13.42 17.11 -10.39
C LYS A 215 12.67 18.43 -10.48
N ARG A 216 11.44 18.41 -11.01
CA ARG A 216 10.59 19.59 -11.18
C ARG A 216 9.87 20.00 -9.91
N PHE A 217 9.76 19.12 -8.92
CA PHE A 217 9.04 19.44 -7.68
C PHE A 217 9.95 20.19 -6.70
N VAL A 218 9.55 21.40 -6.31
CA VAL A 218 10.26 22.22 -5.32
C VAL A 218 9.54 22.19 -3.97
N ALA A 219 8.25 22.52 -3.98
CA ALA A 219 7.39 22.54 -2.79
C ALA A 219 5.93 22.28 -3.20
N ARG A 220 5.05 22.05 -2.22
CA ARG A 220 3.62 21.81 -2.49
C ARG A 220 3.02 22.97 -3.29
N GLY A 221 2.52 22.69 -4.49
CA GLY A 221 1.96 23.72 -5.40
C GLY A 221 3.00 24.46 -6.25
N VAL A 222 4.30 24.17 -6.10
CA VAL A 222 5.39 24.85 -6.80
C VAL A 222 6.19 23.86 -7.63
N TRP A 223 6.18 24.07 -8.94
CA TRP A 223 6.85 23.22 -9.94
C TRP A 223 7.78 24.07 -10.80
N LEU A 224 8.96 23.55 -11.15
CA LEU A 224 9.82 24.18 -12.15
C LEU A 224 9.12 24.11 -13.52
N ALA A 225 8.95 25.28 -14.13
CA ALA A 225 8.53 25.41 -15.52
C ALA A 225 9.56 24.72 -16.44
N ASP A 226 9.12 24.21 -17.58
CA ASP A 226 10.07 23.78 -18.61
C ASP A 226 10.81 25.03 -19.09
N GLU A 227 12.15 24.98 -19.14
CA GLU A 227 12.93 25.98 -19.86
C GLU A 227 12.46 25.93 -21.32
N GLY A 228 11.59 26.86 -21.70
CA GLY A 228 11.25 27.08 -23.09
C GLY A 228 12.55 27.37 -23.81
N LYS A 229 12.93 26.48 -24.74
CA LYS A 229 13.85 26.88 -25.81
C LYS A 229 13.11 27.98 -26.59
N ILE A 230 13.49 29.22 -26.31
CA ILE A 230 13.24 30.38 -27.16
C ILE A 230 14.15 30.24 -28.38
#